data_AF-A0A3L7PMP2-F1
#
_entry.id   AF-A0A3L7PMP2-F1
#
_cell.length_a   1.000
_cell.length_b   1.000
_cell.length_c   1.000
_cell.angle_alpha   90.00
_cell.angle_beta   90.00
_cell.angle_gamma   90.00
#
_symmetry.space_group_name_H-M   'P 1'
#
loop_
_entity.id
_entity.type
_entity.pdbx_description
1 polymer ?
#
loop_
_entity_poly.entity_id
_entity_poly.type
_entity_poly.pdbx_seq_one_letter_code
_entity_poly.pdbx_strand_id
1 'polypeptide(L)'
;MKILLTNDDGLDAPGISALHTAIQSLGEVMVVAPASGQSAESHGITFHTPLMTRNRALLNGANGTAVVGTPADCVKLGLRALWKEKYGANSQPDV
;
A
#
# COMPACT_ATOMS: atom_id res chain seq x y z
N MET A 1 -10.03 8.92 -11.14
CA MET A 1 -8.60 8.65 -10.91
C MET A 1 -8.48 7.56 -9.84
N LYS A 2 -7.57 6.59 -10.00
CA LYS A 2 -7.28 5.55 -9.01
C LYS A 2 -5.87 5.79 -8.47
N ILE A 3 -5.70 5.82 -7.16
CA ILE A 3 -4.46 6.24 -6.51
C ILE A 3 -3.94 5.10 -5.65
N LEU A 4 -2.71 4.66 -5.87
CA LEU A 4 -2.00 3.78 -4.94
C LEU A 4 -1.27 4.63 -3.90
N LEU A 5 -1.54 4.40 -2.62
CA LEU A 5 -0.92 5.11 -1.50
C LEU A 5 -0.10 4.14 -0.64
N THR A 6 1.16 4.48 -0.38
CA THR A 6 2.11 3.73 0.48
C THR A 6 2.92 4.70 1.34
N ASN A 7 3.68 4.17 2.30
CA ASN A 7 4.73 4.87 3.05
C ASN A 7 5.83 3.88 3.48
N ASP A 8 6.78 4.36 4.28
CA ASP A 8 7.82 3.60 4.98
C ASP A 8 7.59 3.45 6.49
N ASP A 9 6.84 4.37 7.11
CA ASP A 9 6.46 4.29 8.55
C ASP A 9 5.46 3.15 8.88
N GLY A 10 4.84 2.55 7.85
CA GLY A 10 3.88 1.45 7.99
C GLY A 10 2.41 1.89 8.04
N LEU A 11 1.52 0.90 7.94
CA LEU A 11 0.07 1.11 7.81
C LEU A 11 -0.56 1.77 9.04
N ASP A 12 -0.03 1.47 10.23
CA ASP A 12 -0.53 1.99 11.51
C ASP A 12 -0.01 3.43 11.80
N ALA A 13 0.77 4.02 10.89
CA ALA A 13 1.32 5.36 11.07
C ALA A 13 0.23 6.46 10.91
N PRO A 14 0.27 7.53 11.71
CA PRO A 14 -0.68 8.63 11.57
C PRO A 14 -0.56 9.37 10.23
N GLY A 15 0.65 9.42 9.65
CA GLY A 15 0.92 10.14 8.40
C GLY A 15 0.14 9.58 7.20
N ILE A 16 0.10 8.26 7.02
CA ILE A 16 -0.63 7.65 5.90
C ILE A 16 -2.15 7.81 6.04
N SER A 17 -2.65 7.79 7.29
CA SER A 17 -4.06 8.08 7.59
C SER A 17 -4.42 9.54 7.29
N ALA A 18 -3.55 10.48 7.67
CA ALA A 18 -3.73 11.90 7.36
C ALA A 18 -3.71 12.16 5.84
N LEU A 19 -2.75 11.55 5.13
CA LEU A 19 -2.61 11.70 3.69
C LEU A 19 -3.80 11.09 2.94
N HIS A 20 -4.27 9.90 3.34
CA HIS A 20 -5.50 9.32 2.81
C HIS A 20 -6.67 10.29 2.94
N THR A 21 -6.91 10.85 4.13
CA THR A 21 -7.99 11.82 4.38
C THR A 21 -7.87 13.06 3.50
N ALA A 22 -6.65 13.55 3.24
CA ALA A 22 -6.41 14.73 2.43
C ALA A 22 -6.67 14.51 0.92
N ILE A 23 -6.43 13.29 0.41
CA ILE A 23 -6.49 13.01 -1.04
C ILE A 23 -7.71 12.19 -1.47
N GLN A 24 -8.51 11.67 -0.54
CA GLN A 24 -9.66 10.81 -0.86
C GLN A 24 -10.73 11.47 -1.75
N SER A 25 -10.77 12.81 -1.81
CA SER A 25 -11.67 13.55 -2.71
C SER A 25 -11.13 13.66 -4.14
N LEU A 26 -9.85 13.37 -4.39
CA LEU A 26 -9.22 13.43 -5.71
C LEU A 26 -9.49 12.17 -6.54
N GLY A 27 -9.83 11.06 -5.89
CA GLY A 27 -10.06 9.79 -6.56
C GLY A 27 -10.18 8.63 -5.58
N GLU A 28 -10.32 7.43 -6.13
CA GLU A 28 -10.39 6.23 -5.32
C GLU A 28 -8.99 5.84 -4.83
N VAL A 29 -8.79 5.82 -3.51
CA VAL A 29 -7.49 5.53 -2.89
C VAL A 29 -7.41 4.04 -2.54
N MET A 30 -6.33 3.40 -2.95
CA MET A 30 -5.94 2.05 -2.58
C MET A 30 -4.70 2.15 -1.68
N VAL A 31 -4.84 1.80 -0.40
CA VAL A 31 -3.72 1.86 0.55
C VAL A 31 -3.04 0.49 0.64
N VAL A 32 -1.74 0.46 0.37
CA VAL A 32 -0.87 -0.72 0.55
C VAL A 32 0.42 -0.22 1.20
N ALA A 33 0.73 -0.69 2.41
CA ALA A 33 1.87 -0.18 3.18
C ALA A 33 2.52 -1.29 4.02
N PRO A 34 3.75 -1.09 4.52
CA PRO A 34 4.42 -2.04 5.39
C PRO A 34 3.59 -2.34 6.65
N ALA A 35 3.66 -3.58 7.15
CA ALA A 35 2.98 -3.98 8.37
C ALA A 35 3.54 -3.31 9.64
N SER A 36 4.78 -2.82 9.57
CA SER A 36 5.50 -2.08 10.61
C SER A 36 6.41 -1.06 9.95
N GLY A 37 6.87 -0.05 10.71
CA GLY A 37 7.87 0.90 10.22
C GLY A 37 9.14 0.23 9.71
N GLN A 38 9.67 0.73 8.60
CA GLN A 38 10.84 0.20 7.88
C GLN A 38 11.93 1.26 7.89
N SER A 39 12.84 1.20 8.86
CA SER A 39 13.98 2.12 8.93
C SER A 39 15.13 1.66 8.02
N ALA A 40 15.70 2.57 7.23
CA ALA A 40 16.93 2.36 6.45
C ALA A 40 16.89 1.27 5.35
N GLU A 41 15.70 0.87 4.88
CA GLU A 41 15.55 -0.16 3.85
C GLU A 41 15.81 0.34 2.41
N SER A 42 15.91 1.66 2.17
CA SER A 42 16.17 2.25 0.85
C SER A 42 15.31 1.63 -0.27
N HIS A 43 15.93 0.98 -1.26
CA HIS A 43 15.28 0.24 -2.35
C HIS A 43 15.30 -1.29 -2.14
N GLY A 44 15.30 -1.74 -0.89
CA GLY A 44 15.26 -3.17 -0.54
C GLY A 44 14.06 -3.86 -1.20
N ILE A 45 14.24 -5.14 -1.56
CA ILE A 45 13.20 -5.98 -2.13
C ILE A 45 13.25 -7.32 -1.41
N THR A 46 12.09 -7.82 -0.99
CA THR A 46 11.97 -9.16 -0.41
C THR A 46 11.96 -10.20 -1.53
N PHE A 47 13.06 -10.95 -1.68
CA PHE A 47 13.20 -11.95 -2.74
C PHE A 47 13.19 -13.40 -2.23
N HIS A 48 13.80 -13.65 -1.07
CA HIS A 48 14.04 -15.01 -0.57
C HIS A 48 12.88 -15.59 0.25
N THR A 49 11.89 -14.78 0.62
CA THR A 49 10.74 -15.19 1.42
C THR A 49 9.45 -14.71 0.76
N PRO A 50 8.33 -15.46 0.92
CA PRO A 50 7.04 -15.01 0.43
C PRO A 50 6.60 -13.72 1.12
N LEU A 51 6.06 -12.78 0.35
CA LEU A 51 5.37 -11.62 0.88
C LEU A 51 4.01 -12.03 1.44
N MET A 52 3.72 -11.62 2.68
CA MET A 52 2.45 -11.87 3.34
C MET A 52 1.64 -10.57 3.43
N THR A 53 0.34 -10.65 3.14
CA THR A 53 -0.57 -9.50 3.23
C THR A 53 -1.66 -9.72 4.28
N ARG A 54 -2.15 -8.62 4.86
CA ARG A 54 -3.33 -8.61 5.73
C ARG A 54 -4.17 -7.36 5.49
N ASN A 55 -5.48 -7.54 5.34
CA ASN A 55 -6.40 -6.42 5.32
C ASN A 55 -6.57 -5.88 6.74
N ARG A 56 -6.38 -4.57 6.91
CA ARG A 56 -6.53 -3.86 8.20
C ARG A 56 -7.06 -2.46 7.95
N ALA A 57 -7.77 -1.92 8.94
CA ALA A 57 -8.17 -0.52 8.90
C ALA A 57 -6.98 0.40 9.23
N LEU A 58 -6.89 1.53 8.53
CA LEU A 58 -6.09 2.69 8.92
C LEU A 58 -6.68 3.31 10.20
N LEU A 59 -5.93 4.23 10.82
CA LEU A 59 -6.40 4.92 12.04
C LEU A 59 -7.66 5.76 11.80
N ASN A 60 -7.88 6.24 10.57
CA ASN A 60 -9.09 6.96 10.17
C ASN A 60 -10.26 6.03 9.79
N GLY A 61 -10.12 4.71 9.95
CA GLY A 61 -11.15 3.71 9.64
C GLY A 61 -11.19 3.28 8.16
N ALA A 62 -10.37 3.86 7.28
CA ALA A 62 -10.31 3.44 5.87
C ALA A 62 -9.67 2.05 5.73
N ASN A 63 -10.04 1.32 4.69
CA ASN A 63 -9.44 0.00 4.41
C ASN A 63 -8.02 0.13 3.85
N GLY A 64 -7.09 -0.68 4.35
CA GLY A 64 -5.74 -0.80 3.84
C GLY A 64 -5.23 -2.24 3.83
N THR A 65 -4.16 -2.47 3.08
CA THR A 65 -3.43 -3.74 3.04
C THR A 65 -2.05 -3.57 3.67
N ALA A 66 -1.81 -4.25 4.78
CA ALA A 66 -0.50 -4.35 5.39
C ALA A 66 0.32 -5.44 4.69
N VAL A 67 1.58 -5.15 4.36
CA VAL A 67 2.52 -6.08 3.72
C VAL A 67 3.69 -6.34 4.66
N VAL A 68 4.02 -7.60 4.92
CA VAL A 68 5.27 -7.97 5.59
C VAL A 68 6.39 -7.91 4.56
N GLY A 69 6.93 -6.71 4.36
CA GLY A 69 7.96 -6.41 3.35
C GLY A 69 8.32 -4.93 3.36
N THR A 70 9.12 -4.51 2.38
CA THR A 70 9.60 -3.14 2.22
C THR A 70 8.58 -2.23 1.54
N PRO A 71 8.77 -0.90 1.53
CA PRO A 71 7.94 0.02 0.75
C PRO A 71 7.96 -0.29 -0.75
N ALA A 72 9.09 -0.73 -1.29
CA ALA A 72 9.20 -1.12 -2.70
C ALA A 72 8.37 -2.38 -2.99
N ASP A 73 8.36 -3.34 -2.07
CA ASP A 73 7.49 -4.52 -2.17
C ASP A 73 6.01 -4.13 -2.17
N CYS A 74 5.61 -3.17 -1.31
CA CYS A 74 4.24 -2.66 -1.25
C CYS A 74 3.78 -2.09 -2.59
N VAL A 75 4.61 -1.26 -3.23
CA VAL A 75 4.31 -0.70 -4.56
C VAL A 75 4.23 -1.80 -5.61
N LYS A 76 5.21 -2.71 -5.66
CA LYS A 76 5.24 -3.80 -6.66
C LYS A 76 4.03 -4.70 -6.52
N LEU A 77 3.71 -5.12 -5.30
CA LEU A 77 2.58 -5.98 -5.00
C LEU A 77 1.25 -5.26 -5.29
N GLY A 78 1.16 -4.00 -4.88
CA GLY A 78 0.03 -3.10 -5.15
C GLY A 78 -0.29 -3.05 -6.64
N LEU A 79 0.70 -2.81 -7.49
CA LEU A 79 0.50 -2.67 -8.94
C LEU A 79 0.32 -3.99 -9.68
N ARG A 80 1.01 -5.08 -9.26
CA ARG A 80 1.09 -6.32 -10.04
C ARG A 80 0.07 -7.38 -9.67
N ALA A 81 -0.34 -7.44 -8.40
CA ALA A 81 -1.29 -8.43 -7.90
C ALA A 81 -2.58 -7.75 -7.44
N LEU A 82 -2.48 -6.90 -6.42
CA LEU A 82 -3.64 -6.36 -5.71
C LEU A 82 -4.50 -5.45 -6.60
N TRP A 83 -3.88 -4.69 -7.51
CA TRP A 83 -4.61 -3.82 -8.43
C TRP A 83 -5.65 -4.58 -9.26
N LYS A 84 -5.26 -5.72 -9.83
CA LYS A 84 -6.15 -6.54 -10.65
C LYS A 84 -7.25 -7.20 -9.82
N GLU A 85 -6.94 -7.59 -8.59
CA GLU A 85 -7.92 -8.14 -7.64
C GLU A 85 -9.00 -7.10 -7.30
N LYS A 86 -8.60 -5.84 -7.08
CA LYS A 86 -9.54 -4.76 -6.73
C LYS A 86 -10.29 -4.20 -7.94
N TYR A 87 -9.63 -4.05 -9.08
CA TYR A 87 -10.13 -3.30 -10.23
C TYR A 87 -10.45 -4.14 -11.47
N GLY A 88 -10.26 -5.45 -11.41
CA GLY A 88 -10.47 -6.38 -12.51
C GLY A 88 -9.21 -6.61 -13.36
N ALA A 89 -9.15 -7.77 -14.01
CA ALA A 89 -7.97 -8.27 -14.71
C ALA A 89 -7.49 -7.37 -15.88
N ASN A 90 -8.42 -6.61 -16.48
CA ASN A 90 -8.15 -5.72 -17.60
C ASN A 90 -7.78 -4.30 -17.17
N SER A 91 -7.83 -3.97 -15.86
CA SER A 91 -7.41 -2.66 -15.37
C SER A 91 -5.89 -2.62 -15.24
N GLN A 92 -5.26 -1.60 -15.83
CA GLN A 92 -3.85 -1.30 -15.66
C GLN A 92 -3.69 0.07 -15.00
N PRO A 93 -2.72 0.23 -14.07
CA PRO A 93 -2.32 1.54 -13.57
C PRO A 93 -1.64 2.35 -14.67
N ASP A 94 -1.84 3.67 -14.67
CA ASP A 94 -1.10 4.60 -15.51
C ASP A 94 0.29 4.82 -14.86
N VAL A 95 1.31 4.11 -15.34
CA VAL A 95 2.71 4.17 -14.86
C VAL A 95 3.70 4.48 -15.97
#